data_AF-A0A3C2AP60-F1
#
_entry.id   AF-A0A3C2AP60-F1
#
_cell.length_a   1.000
_cell.length_b   1.000
_cell.length_c   1.000
_cell.angle_alpha   90.00
_cell.angle_beta   90.00
_cell.angle_gamma   90.00
#
_symmetry.space_group_name_H-M   'P 1'
#
loop_
_entity.id
_entity.type
_entity.pdbx_description
1 polymer ?
#
loop_
_entity_poly.entity_id
_entity_poly.type
_entity_poly.pdbx_seq_one_letter_code
_entity_poly.pdbx_strand_id
1 'polypeptide(L)'
;KILLSHDPSHWDAKVKAHSQKFQLTLSGHTHGAQFGIEIPGIKWSPVQYLYKQWAGLYEDMGQSIYVNRGLGFIGYMGRIGIQPEITLLELKSARNV
;
A
#
# COMPACT_ATOMS: atom_id res chain seq x y z
N LYS A 1 -6.08 10.62 -12.23
CA LYS A 1 -6.56 9.24 -12.42
C LYS A 1 -6.13 8.40 -11.24
N ILE A 2 -7.06 7.61 -10.69
CA ILE A 2 -6.82 6.70 -9.57
C ILE A 2 -7.07 5.28 -10.09
N LEU A 3 -6.16 4.36 -9.78
CA LEU A 3 -6.27 2.94 -10.11
C LEU A 3 -6.54 2.14 -8.85
N LEU A 4 -7.50 1.21 -8.89
CA LEU A 4 -7.60 0.15 -7.89
C LEU A 4 -6.96 -1.12 -8.46
N SER A 5 -5.98 -1.66 -7.75
CA SER A 5 -5.31 -2.90 -8.13
C SER A 5 -4.95 -3.68 -6.87
N HIS A 6 -5.49 -4.88 -6.72
CA HIS A 6 -5.44 -5.60 -5.44
C HIS A 6 -4.01 -5.88 -4.96
N ASP A 7 -3.18 -6.51 -5.80
CA ASP A 7 -1.81 -6.90 -5.48
C ASP A 7 -0.83 -5.74 -5.77
N PRO A 8 -0.07 -5.24 -4.78
CA PRO A 8 0.90 -4.18 -4.99
C PRO A 8 2.06 -4.57 -5.93
N SER A 9 2.37 -5.86 -6.12
CA SER A 9 3.40 -6.30 -7.06
C SER A 9 3.08 -5.91 -8.51
N HIS A 10 1.79 -5.80 -8.84
CA HIS A 10 1.32 -5.35 -10.15
C HIS A 10 1.74 -3.90 -10.44
N TRP A 11 1.92 -3.07 -9.41
CA TRP A 11 2.35 -1.68 -9.57
C TRP A 11 3.72 -1.61 -10.22
N ASP A 12 4.69 -2.34 -9.67
CA ASP A 12 6.03 -2.43 -10.21
C ASP A 12 6.07 -3.13 -11.58
N ALA A 13 5.31 -4.23 -11.73
CA ALA A 13 5.38 -5.06 -12.91
C ALA A 13 4.73 -4.43 -14.16
N LYS A 14 3.68 -3.62 -13.98
CA LYS A 14 2.86 -3.12 -15.10
C LYS A 14 2.49 -1.65 -14.98
N VAL A 15 2.04 -1.18 -13.81
CA VAL A 15 1.44 0.15 -13.69
C VAL A 15 2.47 1.26 -13.94
N LYS A 16 3.67 1.17 -13.36
CA LYS A 16 4.68 2.24 -13.50
C LYS A 16 5.09 2.49 -14.95
N ALA A 17 5.22 1.42 -15.73
CA ALA A 17 5.60 1.45 -17.15
C ALA A 17 4.40 1.57 -18.11
N HIS A 18 3.17 1.63 -17.59
CA HIS A 18 1.98 1.70 -18.42
C HIS A 18 1.94 3.02 -19.22
N SER A 19 1.40 2.96 -20.43
CA SER A 19 1.28 4.13 -21.33
C SER A 19 0.35 5.19 -20.73
N GLN A 20 -0.71 4.75 -20.05
CA GLN A 20 -1.53 5.62 -19.21
C GLN A 20 -0.86 5.86 -17.86
N LYS A 21 -0.80 7.12 -17.43
CA LYS A 21 -0.27 7.51 -16.12
C LYS A 21 -1.36 7.54 -15.05
N PHE A 22 -1.08 6.90 -13.91
CA PHE A 22 -1.94 6.86 -12.74
C PHE A 22 -1.25 7.59 -11.60
N GLN A 23 -1.83 8.69 -11.14
CA GLN A 23 -1.23 9.50 -10.06
C GLN A 23 -1.28 8.76 -8.72
N LEU A 24 -2.33 7.97 -8.50
CA LEU A 24 -2.54 7.19 -7.29
C LEU A 24 -3.03 5.79 -7.63
N THR A 25 -2.37 4.78 -7.08
CA THR A 25 -2.82 3.38 -7.09
C THR A 25 -3.21 2.97 -5.67
N LEU A 26 -4.37 2.35 -5.50
CA LEU A 26 -4.85 1.81 -4.23
C LEU A 26 -4.77 0.29 -4.28
N SER A 27 -4.06 -0.29 -3.32
CA SER A 27 -3.77 -1.72 -3.22
C SER A 27 -3.99 -2.24 -1.80
N GLY A 28 -3.96 -3.57 -1.65
CA GLY A 28 -4.05 -4.25 -0.36
C GLY A 28 -3.23 -5.53 -0.39
N HIS A 29 -3.90 -6.67 -0.23
CA HIS A 29 -3.35 -8.02 -0.40
C HIS A 29 -2.37 -8.51 0.67
N THR A 30 -1.48 -7.67 1.19
CA THR A 30 -0.36 -8.11 2.03
C THR A 30 -0.74 -8.38 3.49
N HIS A 31 -1.74 -7.66 4.02
CA HIS A 31 -2.12 -7.62 5.44
C HIS A 31 -0.96 -7.40 6.43
N GLY A 32 0.20 -6.92 5.96
CA GLY A 32 1.45 -6.93 6.73
C GLY A 32 1.85 -8.31 7.26
N ALA A 33 1.48 -9.40 6.56
CA ALA A 33 1.56 -10.78 7.04
C ALA A 33 0.94 -11.00 8.43
N GLN A 34 0.07 -10.08 8.89
CA GLN A 34 -0.52 -10.03 10.23
C GLN A 34 0.47 -9.97 11.40
N PHE A 35 1.74 -9.68 11.11
CA PHE A 35 2.80 -9.66 12.10
C PHE A 35 3.84 -8.59 11.76
N GLY A 36 4.20 -7.79 12.74
CA GLY A 36 5.20 -6.76 12.54
C GLY A 36 5.42 -5.89 13.77
N ILE A 37 6.29 -4.91 13.61
CA ILE A 37 6.61 -3.89 14.59
C ILE A 37 6.48 -2.55 13.88
N GLU A 38 5.62 -1.68 14.43
CA GLU A 38 5.46 -0.31 13.95
C GLU A 38 5.52 0.64 15.12
N ILE A 39 6.66 1.31 15.23
CA ILE A 39 6.93 2.36 16.21
C ILE A 39 7.53 3.56 15.46
N PRO A 40 7.56 4.78 16.04
CA PRO A 40 8.15 5.93 15.36
C PRO A 40 9.56 5.64 14.84
N GLY A 41 9.75 5.76 13.52
CA GLY A 41 11.02 5.51 12.84
C GLY A 41 11.32 4.05 12.47
N ILE A 42 10.56 3.07 12.95
CA ILE A 42 10.75 1.65 12.62
C ILE A 42 9.44 1.03 12.15
N LYS A 43 9.44 0.53 10.92
CA LYS A 43 8.33 -0.23 10.33
C LYS A 43 8.88 -1.53 9.75
N TRP A 44 8.60 -2.64 10.41
CA TRP A 44 9.12 -3.96 10.06
C TRP A 44 8.00 -5.00 10.05
N SER A 45 8.04 -5.92 9.10
CA SER A 45 7.19 -7.10 9.03
C SER A 45 7.87 -8.15 8.13
N PRO A 46 7.69 -9.47 8.36
CA PRO A 46 8.20 -10.51 7.47
C PRO A 46 7.76 -10.33 6.02
N VAL A 47 6.62 -9.67 5.79
CA VAL A 47 6.10 -9.42 4.44
C VAL A 47 7.05 -8.58 3.57
N GLN A 48 7.90 -7.74 4.17
CA GLN A 48 8.79 -6.83 3.43
C GLN A 48 9.85 -7.58 2.60
N TYR A 49 10.14 -8.84 2.95
CA TYR A 49 11.07 -9.68 2.21
C TYR A 49 10.44 -10.28 0.93
N LEU A 50 9.12 -10.19 0.80
CA LEU A 50 8.35 -10.67 -0.35
C LEU A 50 7.75 -9.51 -1.16
N TYR A 51 7.37 -8.42 -0.50
CA TYR A 51 6.71 -7.26 -1.10
C TYR A 51 7.48 -5.98 -0.82
N LYS A 52 7.87 -5.27 -1.88
CA LYS A 52 8.51 -3.94 -1.77
C LYS A 52 7.55 -2.92 -1.14
N GLN A 53 6.30 -2.89 -1.59
CA GLN A 53 5.25 -2.06 -1.03
C GLN A 53 4.27 -2.95 -0.28
N TRP A 54 4.16 -2.75 1.03
CA TRP A 54 3.41 -3.67 1.89
C TRP A 54 2.53 -3.02 2.94
N ALA A 55 2.76 -1.75 3.28
CA ALA A 55 1.86 -0.97 4.13
C ALA A 55 2.10 0.53 3.96
N GLY A 56 1.03 1.30 3.77
CA GLY A 56 1.08 2.75 3.67
C GLY A 56 1.41 3.27 2.26
N LEU A 57 1.82 4.54 2.20
CA LEU A 57 2.09 5.26 0.96
C LEU A 57 3.54 5.07 0.50
N TYR A 58 3.72 4.81 -0.80
CA TYR A 58 5.00 4.75 -1.49
C TYR A 58 4.91 5.62 -2.75
N GLU A 59 6.03 6.21 -3.14
CA GLU A 59 6.10 7.11 -4.30
C GLU A 59 7.30 6.73 -5.19
N ASP A 60 7.10 6.80 -6.50
CA ASP A 60 8.13 6.58 -7.50
C ASP A 60 7.81 7.36 -8.79
N MET A 61 8.78 8.15 -9.28
CA MET A 61 8.68 8.92 -10.52
C MET A 61 7.34 9.68 -10.72
N GLY A 62 6.85 10.34 -9.66
CA GLY A 62 5.61 11.14 -9.72
C GLY A 62 4.31 10.31 -9.77
N GLN A 63 4.39 9.02 -9.44
CA GLN A 63 3.24 8.15 -9.20
C GLN A 63 3.29 7.63 -7.77
N SER A 64 2.13 7.49 -7.13
CA SER A 64 2.04 6.96 -5.77
C SER A 64 1.22 5.67 -5.73
N ILE A 65 1.56 4.78 -4.79
CA ILE A 65 0.75 3.63 -4.41
C ILE A 65 0.51 3.66 -2.90
N TYR A 66 -0.75 3.46 -2.49
CA TYR A 66 -1.12 3.25 -1.10
C TYR A 66 -1.54 1.79 -0.91
N VAL A 67 -0.84 1.08 -0.02
CA VAL A 67 -1.12 -0.32 0.32
C VAL A 67 -1.84 -0.37 1.67
N ASN A 68 -3.14 -0.66 1.63
CA ASN A 68 -3.97 -0.78 2.81
C ASN A 68 -3.80 -2.18 3.46
N ARG A 69 -3.71 -2.22 4.79
CA ARG A 69 -3.51 -3.45 5.58
C ARG A 69 -4.75 -4.33 5.72
N GLY A 70 -5.90 -3.85 5.26
CA GLY A 70 -7.18 -4.53 5.27
C GLY A 70 -7.77 -4.70 6.67
N LEU A 71 -9.09 -4.94 6.71
CA LEU A 71 -9.81 -5.29 7.92
C LEU A 71 -9.87 -6.80 8.18
N GLY A 72 -9.75 -7.61 7.13
CA GLY A 72 -9.82 -9.07 7.19
C GLY A 72 -8.53 -9.73 7.68
N PHE A 73 -8.49 -11.06 7.62
CA PHE A 73 -7.38 -11.87 8.09
C PHE A 73 -6.94 -12.95 7.08
N ILE A 74 -5.72 -13.46 7.24
CA ILE A 74 -5.14 -14.56 6.47
C ILE A 74 -5.13 -15.82 7.34
N GLY A 75 -6.19 -16.61 7.26
CA GLY A 75 -6.34 -17.88 7.98
C GLY A 75 -6.50 -17.72 9.50
N TYR A 76 -5.44 -17.27 10.19
CA TYR A 76 -5.46 -16.94 11.62
C TYR A 76 -6.06 -15.55 11.85
N MET A 77 -6.96 -15.42 12.82
CA MET A 77 -7.68 -14.15 13.07
C MET A 77 -6.85 -13.09 13.83
N GLY A 78 -5.74 -13.47 14.46
CA GLY A 78 -4.94 -12.55 15.25
C GLY A 78 -3.95 -11.73 14.42
N ARG A 79 -3.67 -10.53 14.91
CA ARG A 79 -2.68 -9.60 14.37
C ARG A 79 -1.77 -9.12 15.49
N ILE A 80 -0.46 -9.06 15.25
CA ILE A 80 0.53 -8.56 16.21
C ILE A 80 1.30 -7.42 15.57
N GLY A 81 1.20 -6.22 16.15
CA GLY A 81 1.88 -5.01 15.70
C GLY A 81 1.53 -4.49 14.31
N ILE A 82 0.62 -5.15 13.58
CA ILE A 82 0.00 -4.67 12.32
C ILE A 82 -1.51 -4.58 12.50
N GLN A 83 -2.00 -3.46 13.00
CA GLN A 83 -3.44 -3.28 13.24
C GLN A 83 -4.24 -3.20 11.93
N PRO A 84 -5.51 -3.66 11.92
CA PRO A 84 -6.45 -3.33 10.86
C PRO A 84 -6.59 -1.82 10.70
N GLU A 85 -6.84 -1.34 9.48
CA GLU A 85 -6.94 0.10 9.25
C GLU A 85 -8.09 0.47 8.30
N ILE A 86 -8.68 1.63 8.56
CA ILE A 86 -9.57 2.35 7.65
C ILE A 86 -8.83 3.62 7.24
N THR A 87 -8.52 3.74 5.95
CA THR A 87 -7.75 4.88 5.44
C THR A 87 -8.69 5.97 4.92
N LEU A 88 -8.49 7.20 5.39
CA LEU A 88 -9.04 8.40 4.79
C LEU A 88 -7.99 9.04 3.88
N LEU A 89 -8.29 9.17 2.58
CA LEU A 89 -7.45 9.87 1.62
C LEU A 89 -8.16 11.14 1.16
N GLU A 90 -7.61 12.29 1.51
CA GLU A 90 -8.08 13.59 1.03
C GLU A 90 -7.35 13.98 -0.26
N LEU A 91 -8.10 14.08 -1.35
CA LEU A 91 -7.55 14.45 -2.64
C LEU A 91 -7.71 15.95 -2.87
N LYS A 92 -6.63 16.60 -3.30
CA LYS A 92 -6.65 18.01 -3.70
C LYS A 92 -6.55 18.11 -5.21
N SER A 93 -7.32 19.01 -5.79
CA SER A 93 -7.10 19.42 -7.18
C SER A 93 -5.72 20.07 -7.28
N ALA A 94 -4.98 19.76 -8.34
CA ALA A 94 -3.82 20.54 -8.71
C ALA A 94 -4.32 21.94 -9.08
N ARG A 95 -4.24 22.90 -8.16
CA ARG A 95 -4.27 24.31 -8.55
C ARG A 95 -2.97 24.53 -9.30
N ASN A 96 -3.07 24.88 -10.59
CA ASN A 96 -1.94 25.46 -11.31
C ASN A 96 -1.57 26.74 -10.54
N VAL A 97 -0.51 26.68 -9.74
CA VAL A 97 0.17 27.86 -9.19
C VAL A 97 1.34 28.15 -10.11
#